data_AF-A0A4Y9ZLU8-F1
#
_entry.id   AF-A0A4Y9ZLU8-F1
#
_cell.length_a   1.000
_cell.length_b   1.000
_cell.length_c   1.000
_cell.angle_alpha   90.00
_cell.angle_beta   90.00
_cell.angle_gamma   90.00
#
_symmetry.space_group_name_H-M   'P 1'
#
loop_
_entity.id
_entity.type
_entity.pdbx_description
1 polymer ?
#
loop_
_entity_poly.entity_id
_entity_poly.type
_entity_poly.pdbx_seq_one_letter_code
_entity_poly.pdbx_strand_id
1 'polypeptide(L)'
;LEGYFDCVCLGLTCRLLWSVARLHVKKRYVEDALGSWAGDRMICVGAGSMRDDPLPPGLLTEEEESEWKAPLPTEGCRCGEEHEPNKLVDNLYSWAGCAFTDEMTPAKVRSKLEQRAVHDSWRRHFDWDDYGLLKSVLDIPQKPVVQEVKLARPLVLRNLSRKLYVREDVVDQFMDENQHLLSRYEDGIGLGHVILMRVCWSSDEDVAMVDPIGIHRGPWAGDRFNFVTAKDFRTVESRDDDQAVKWTDVTAEAVRDIKLLWEEARRVWS
;
A
#
# COMPACT_ATOMS: atom_id res chain seq x y z
N LEU A 1 -28.06 7.65 17.06
CA LEU A 1 -27.27 7.98 15.85
C LEU A 1 -27.32 6.73 15.00
N GLU A 2 -28.27 6.65 14.08
CA GLU A 2 -28.57 5.42 13.32
C GLU A 2 -27.68 5.31 12.06
N GLY A 3 -26.99 6.39 11.64
CA GLY A 3 -25.99 6.37 10.57
C GLY A 3 -24.74 7.20 10.85
N TYR A 4 -23.60 6.86 10.22
CA TYR A 4 -22.34 7.61 10.32
C TYR A 4 -22.49 9.10 9.94
N PHE A 5 -23.42 9.41 9.03
CA PHE A 5 -23.72 10.76 8.59
C PHE A 5 -24.36 11.61 9.69
N ASP A 6 -25.10 11.01 10.63
CA ASP A 6 -25.61 11.74 11.80
C ASP A 6 -24.48 12.19 12.72
N CYS A 7 -23.43 11.36 12.88
CA CYS A 7 -22.24 11.72 13.64
C CYS A 7 -21.51 12.89 12.97
N VAL A 8 -21.41 12.89 11.64
CA VAL A 8 -20.85 14.01 10.86
C VAL A 8 -21.68 15.28 11.09
N CYS A 9 -23.00 15.22 10.90
CA CYS A 9 -23.91 16.34 11.11
C CYS A 9 -23.80 16.91 12.54
N LEU A 10 -23.77 16.04 13.55
CA LEU A 10 -23.61 16.45 14.94
C LEU A 10 -22.24 17.12 15.17
N GLY A 11 -21.18 16.57 14.59
CA GLY A 11 -19.84 17.14 14.65
C GLY A 11 -19.73 18.51 13.97
N LEU A 12 -20.46 18.73 12.88
CA LEU A 12 -20.49 20.01 12.17
C LEU A 12 -21.09 21.15 13.00
N THR A 13 -21.97 20.85 13.96
CA THR A 13 -22.59 21.89 14.81
C THR A 13 -21.62 22.54 15.80
N CYS A 14 -20.54 21.87 16.20
CA CYS A 14 -19.64 22.36 17.26
C CYS A 14 -18.26 21.69 17.25
N ARG A 15 -17.20 22.49 17.42
CA ARG A 15 -15.81 21.99 17.54
C ARG A 15 -15.60 20.93 18.65
N LEU A 16 -16.33 21.04 19.77
CA LEU A 16 -16.27 20.04 20.84
C LEU A 16 -16.85 18.71 20.38
N LEU A 17 -18.04 18.73 19.77
CA LEU A 17 -18.71 17.53 19.26
C LEU A 17 -17.93 16.92 18.10
N TRP A 18 -17.28 17.74 17.27
CA TRP A 18 -16.36 17.28 16.24
C TRP A 18 -15.22 16.42 16.81
N SER A 19 -14.65 16.78 17.97
CA SER A 19 -13.56 16.02 18.58
C SER A 19 -13.94 14.57 18.93
N VAL A 20 -15.23 14.33 19.19
CA VAL A 20 -15.82 13.02 19.48
C VAL A 20 -16.28 12.34 18.19
N ALA A 21 -17.06 13.05 17.37
CA ALA A 21 -17.60 12.54 16.10
C ALA A 21 -16.52 12.03 15.15
N ARG A 22 -15.37 12.74 15.05
CA ARG A 22 -14.24 12.35 14.20
C ARG A 22 -13.69 10.96 14.54
N LEU A 23 -13.74 10.53 15.81
CA LEU A 23 -13.26 9.21 16.22
C LEU A 23 -14.20 8.11 15.73
N HIS A 24 -15.52 8.34 15.78
CA HIS A 24 -16.52 7.41 15.26
C HIS A 24 -16.49 7.32 13.74
N VAL A 25 -16.35 8.48 13.07
CA VAL A 25 -16.18 8.54 11.61
C VAL A 25 -14.89 7.82 11.21
N LYS A 26 -13.76 8.08 11.87
CA LYS A 26 -12.48 7.37 11.64
C LYS A 26 -12.59 5.86 11.86
N LYS A 27 -13.20 5.44 12.98
CA LYS A 27 -13.43 4.02 13.26
C LYS A 27 -14.22 3.37 12.12
N ARG A 28 -15.27 4.03 11.63
CA ARG A 28 -16.05 3.56 10.50
C ARG A 28 -15.23 3.50 9.21
N TYR A 29 -14.38 4.49 8.92
CA TYR A 29 -13.46 4.46 7.77
C TYR A 29 -12.46 3.30 7.87
N VAL A 30 -11.94 3.00 9.06
CA VAL A 30 -11.01 1.87 9.27
C VAL A 30 -11.74 0.52 9.20
N GLU A 31 -12.99 0.45 9.66
CA GLU A 31 -13.84 -0.75 9.55
C GLU A 31 -14.32 -0.98 8.10
N ASP A 32 -14.56 0.09 7.33
CA ASP A 32 -14.98 0.02 5.93
C ASP A 32 -13.80 -0.10 4.95
N ALA A 33 -12.62 0.43 5.30
CA ALA A 33 -11.39 0.21 4.53
C ALA A 33 -10.87 -1.19 4.83
N LEU A 34 -11.31 -2.14 4.01
CA LEU A 34 -10.82 -3.51 4.05
C LEU A 34 -9.29 -3.55 3.94
N GLY A 35 -8.66 -4.32 4.84
CA GLY A 35 -7.30 -4.82 4.72
C GLY A 35 -6.17 -3.82 4.99
N SER A 36 -5.42 -4.06 6.06
CA SER A 36 -4.04 -3.56 6.13
C SER A 36 -3.15 -4.58 5.43
N TRP A 37 -2.40 -4.18 4.40
CA TRP A 37 -1.39 -5.03 3.75
C TRP A 37 -0.27 -5.47 4.72
N ALA A 38 -0.18 -4.84 5.90
CA ALA A 38 0.83 -5.18 6.89
C ALA A 38 0.74 -6.65 7.30
N GLY A 39 1.80 -7.40 7.00
CA GLY A 39 1.87 -8.85 7.22
C GLY A 39 1.49 -9.69 6.01
N ASP A 40 0.94 -9.11 4.94
CA ASP A 40 0.61 -9.83 3.70
C ASP A 40 1.85 -10.02 2.82
N ARG A 41 1.79 -11.02 1.93
CA ARG A 41 2.85 -11.27 0.94
C ARG A 41 2.75 -10.23 -0.17
N MET A 42 3.84 -9.51 -0.41
CA MET A 42 3.89 -8.46 -1.42
C MET A 42 4.75 -8.88 -2.59
N ILE A 43 4.21 -8.77 -3.80
CA ILE A 43 4.93 -8.97 -5.05
C ILE A 43 4.38 -7.97 -6.09
N CYS A 44 5.26 -7.45 -6.95
CA CYS A 44 4.87 -6.64 -8.09
C CYS A 44 5.18 -7.41 -9.38
N VAL A 45 4.14 -7.90 -10.05
CA VAL A 45 4.25 -8.67 -11.30
C VAL A 45 3.46 -7.99 -12.41
N GLY A 46 3.94 -8.13 -13.65
CA GLY A 46 3.23 -7.71 -14.85
C GLY A 46 2.66 -8.90 -15.62
N ALA A 47 2.01 -8.64 -16.76
CA ALA A 47 1.44 -9.68 -17.63
C ALA A 47 2.49 -10.66 -18.20
N GLY A 48 3.79 -10.36 -18.06
CA GLY A 48 4.90 -11.24 -18.42
C GLY A 48 5.21 -12.36 -17.42
N SER A 49 4.57 -12.38 -16.23
CA SER A 49 4.80 -13.42 -15.23
C SER A 49 4.05 -14.71 -15.59
N MET A 50 4.65 -15.57 -16.41
CA MET A 50 3.98 -16.74 -17.01
C MET A 50 3.77 -17.89 -16.01
N ARG A 51 3.29 -19.05 -16.47
CA ARG A 51 3.02 -20.24 -15.62
C ARG A 51 4.23 -21.11 -15.35
N ASP A 52 5.14 -21.19 -16.31
CA ASP A 52 6.40 -21.94 -16.27
C ASP A 52 7.52 -21.18 -15.56
N ASP A 53 7.23 -19.94 -15.22
CA ASP A 53 8.06 -19.01 -14.49
C ASP A 53 8.36 -19.49 -13.05
N PRO A 54 9.63 -19.43 -12.60
CA PRO A 54 10.03 -19.96 -11.29
C PRO A 54 9.65 -19.01 -10.15
N LEU A 55 8.37 -18.95 -9.81
CA LEU A 55 7.82 -18.06 -8.78
C LEU A 55 8.62 -18.13 -7.46
N PRO A 56 8.72 -17.02 -6.70
CA PRO A 56 9.39 -17.01 -5.41
C PRO A 56 8.86 -18.12 -4.48
N PRO A 57 9.75 -18.82 -3.76
CA PRO A 57 9.34 -19.90 -2.88
C PRO A 57 8.45 -19.37 -1.74
N GLY A 58 7.33 -20.04 -1.48
CA GLY A 58 6.38 -19.65 -0.45
C GLY A 58 5.52 -18.43 -0.80
N LEU A 59 5.53 -17.98 -2.06
CA LEU A 59 4.64 -16.93 -2.55
C LEU A 59 3.17 -17.35 -2.49
N LEU A 60 2.87 -18.57 -2.93
CA LEU A 60 1.54 -19.17 -2.89
C LEU A 60 1.50 -20.23 -1.80
N THR A 61 0.36 -20.32 -1.12
CA THR A 61 -0.02 -21.46 -0.27
C THR A 61 -0.34 -22.68 -1.14
N GLU A 62 -0.41 -23.86 -0.53
CA GLU A 62 -0.75 -25.10 -1.26
C GLU A 62 -2.14 -25.00 -1.93
N GLU A 63 -3.08 -24.35 -1.25
CA GLU A 63 -4.42 -24.06 -1.77
C GLU A 63 -4.37 -23.09 -2.95
N GLU A 64 -3.68 -21.96 -2.79
CA GLU A 64 -3.51 -20.96 -3.86
C GLU A 64 -2.76 -21.54 -5.07
N GLU A 65 -1.83 -22.48 -4.87
CA GLU A 65 -1.18 -23.19 -5.98
C GLU A 65 -2.16 -24.10 -6.74
N SER A 66 -3.08 -24.75 -6.03
CA SER A 66 -4.11 -25.57 -6.67
C SER A 66 -5.08 -24.70 -7.46
N GLU A 67 -5.49 -23.55 -6.90
CA GLU A 67 -6.32 -22.56 -7.59
C GLU A 67 -5.59 -21.95 -8.79
N TRP A 68 -4.30 -21.64 -8.64
CA TRP A 68 -3.46 -21.16 -9.72
C TRP A 68 -3.44 -22.14 -10.87
N LYS A 69 -3.36 -23.45 -10.61
CA LYS A 69 -3.35 -24.51 -11.63
C LYS A 69 -4.74 -24.80 -12.26
N ALA A 70 -5.80 -24.21 -11.72
CA ALA A 70 -7.17 -24.40 -12.21
C ALA A 70 -7.63 -23.23 -13.11
N PRO A 71 -8.64 -23.46 -13.97
CA PRO A 71 -9.32 -22.36 -14.67
C PRO A 71 -9.97 -21.38 -13.68
N LEU A 72 -10.05 -20.10 -14.06
CA LEU A 72 -10.69 -19.09 -13.22
C LEU A 72 -12.17 -19.41 -12.99
N PRO A 73 -12.69 -19.16 -11.76
CA PRO A 73 -14.08 -19.43 -11.43
C PRO A 73 -15.01 -18.51 -12.23
N THR A 74 -16.15 -19.05 -12.68
CA THR A 74 -17.15 -18.28 -13.44
C THR A 74 -18.07 -17.42 -12.57
N GLU A 75 -18.24 -17.80 -11.30
CA GLU A 75 -19.07 -17.09 -10.32
C GLU A 75 -18.27 -16.92 -9.02
N GLY A 76 -18.52 -15.84 -8.28
CA GLY A 76 -17.83 -15.55 -7.02
C GLY A 76 -16.38 -15.08 -7.17
N CYS A 77 -15.94 -14.72 -8.38
CA CYS A 77 -14.66 -14.04 -8.58
C CYS A 77 -14.71 -12.63 -7.98
N ARG A 78 -13.58 -12.14 -7.46
CA ARG A 78 -13.52 -10.78 -6.91
C ARG A 78 -13.20 -9.70 -7.95
N CYS A 79 -13.00 -10.14 -9.19
CA CYS A 79 -12.70 -9.32 -10.36
C CYS A 79 -13.92 -8.70 -11.07
N GLY A 80 -15.14 -8.91 -10.57
CA GLY A 80 -16.35 -8.39 -11.21
C GLY A 80 -16.70 -9.05 -12.55
N GLU A 81 -16.31 -10.31 -12.75
CA GLU A 81 -16.62 -11.13 -13.94
C GLU A 81 -16.07 -10.58 -15.27
N GLU A 82 -15.03 -9.75 -15.22
CA GLU A 82 -14.42 -9.12 -16.41
C GLU A 82 -13.54 -10.07 -17.25
N HIS A 83 -13.42 -11.35 -16.89
CA HIS A 83 -12.64 -12.35 -17.64
C HIS A 83 -13.51 -13.39 -18.35
N GLU A 84 -12.95 -14.05 -19.37
CA GLU A 84 -13.62 -15.16 -20.05
C GLU A 84 -13.94 -16.31 -19.07
N PRO A 85 -15.17 -16.87 -19.09
CA PRO A 85 -15.56 -17.97 -18.21
C PRO A 85 -14.70 -19.23 -18.43
N ASN A 86 -14.33 -19.92 -17.34
CA ASN A 86 -13.57 -21.18 -17.37
C ASN A 86 -12.24 -21.11 -18.16
N LYS A 87 -11.61 -19.93 -18.22
CA LYS A 87 -10.30 -19.76 -18.85
C LYS A 87 -9.19 -20.05 -17.86
N LEU A 88 -8.26 -20.93 -18.27
CA LEU A 88 -6.96 -21.03 -17.62
C LEU A 88 -6.13 -19.83 -18.09
N VAL A 89 -5.93 -18.84 -17.22
CA VAL A 89 -5.12 -17.67 -17.55
C VAL A 89 -3.64 -18.00 -17.53
N ASP A 90 -2.87 -17.43 -18.47
CA ASP A 90 -1.48 -17.82 -18.72
C ASP A 90 -0.46 -17.14 -17.79
N ASN A 91 -0.87 -16.09 -17.07
CA ASN A 91 0.05 -15.29 -16.24
C ASN A 91 -0.51 -14.98 -14.84
N LEU A 92 0.41 -14.87 -13.87
CA LEU A 92 0.11 -14.64 -12.47
C LEU A 92 -0.61 -13.31 -12.25
N TYR A 93 -0.28 -12.26 -13.01
CA TYR A 93 -0.96 -10.96 -12.97
C TYR A 93 -2.48 -11.10 -13.17
N SER A 94 -2.91 -11.81 -14.21
CA SER A 94 -4.33 -12.00 -14.52
C SER A 94 -5.03 -12.83 -13.45
N TRP A 95 -4.38 -13.89 -12.95
CA TRP A 95 -4.96 -14.73 -11.90
C TRP A 95 -5.06 -13.99 -10.56
N ALA A 96 -4.01 -13.27 -10.17
CA ALA A 96 -4.01 -12.47 -8.94
C ALA A 96 -5.09 -11.37 -8.99
N GLY A 97 -5.32 -10.79 -10.17
CA GLY A 97 -6.43 -9.88 -10.42
C GLY A 97 -7.81 -10.50 -10.16
N CYS A 98 -7.97 -11.81 -10.36
CA CYS A 98 -9.20 -12.56 -10.05
C CYS A 98 -9.27 -12.97 -8.57
N ALA A 99 -8.18 -13.51 -8.04
CA ALA A 99 -8.11 -14.12 -6.71
C ALA A 99 -8.07 -13.10 -5.56
N PHE A 100 -7.35 -11.98 -5.74
CA PHE A 100 -7.02 -11.05 -4.65
C PHE A 100 -7.54 -9.63 -4.84
N THR A 101 -8.13 -9.27 -5.98
CA THR A 101 -8.70 -7.93 -6.14
C THR A 101 -9.91 -7.80 -5.24
N ASP A 102 -9.88 -6.96 -4.20
CA ASP A 102 -11.09 -6.67 -3.46
C ASP A 102 -12.02 -5.77 -4.27
N GLU A 103 -13.31 -6.11 -4.32
CA GLU A 103 -14.34 -5.27 -4.96
C GLU A 103 -14.35 -3.83 -4.40
N MET A 104 -13.92 -3.67 -3.14
CA MET A 104 -13.94 -2.43 -2.36
C MET A 104 -12.53 -2.03 -1.91
N THR A 105 -11.71 -1.54 -2.83
CA THR A 105 -10.43 -0.91 -2.47
C THR A 105 -10.64 0.29 -1.52
N PRO A 106 -9.68 0.68 -0.67
CA PRO A 106 -9.82 1.87 0.17
C PRO A 106 -10.20 3.15 -0.60
N ALA A 107 -9.74 3.27 -1.86
CA ALA A 107 -10.14 4.35 -2.77
C ALA A 107 -11.63 4.24 -3.18
N LYS A 108 -12.11 3.04 -3.54
CA LYS A 108 -13.54 2.79 -3.83
C LYS A 108 -14.41 2.96 -2.58
N VAL A 109 -13.95 2.56 -1.40
CA VAL A 109 -14.59 2.80 -0.09
C VAL A 109 -14.76 4.29 0.14
N ARG A 110 -13.67 5.05 -0.02
CA ARG A 110 -13.69 6.51 0.12
C ARG A 110 -14.69 7.12 -0.86
N SER A 111 -14.60 6.80 -2.15
CA SER A 111 -15.50 7.31 -3.16
C SER A 111 -16.97 6.99 -2.88
N LYS A 112 -17.31 5.76 -2.43
CA LYS A 112 -18.69 5.41 -2.04
C LYS A 112 -19.15 6.17 -0.80
N LEU A 113 -18.28 6.39 0.20
CA LEU A 113 -18.60 7.17 1.39
C LEU A 113 -18.84 8.64 1.04
N GLU A 114 -18.05 9.21 0.15
CA GLU A 114 -18.25 10.55 -0.41
C GLU A 114 -19.60 10.66 -1.13
N GLN A 115 -19.89 9.73 -2.05
CA GLN A 115 -21.16 9.70 -2.79
C GLN A 115 -22.38 9.62 -1.86
N ARG A 116 -22.32 8.74 -0.85
CA ARG A 116 -23.39 8.61 0.16
C ARG A 116 -23.56 9.88 0.98
N ALA A 117 -22.46 10.51 1.38
CA ALA A 117 -22.51 11.74 2.15
C ALA A 117 -23.04 12.93 1.34
N VAL A 118 -22.70 13.02 0.05
CA VAL A 118 -23.31 13.98 -0.88
C VAL A 118 -24.81 13.72 -1.00
N HIS A 119 -25.22 12.47 -1.24
CA HIS A 119 -26.64 12.11 -1.37
C HIS A 119 -27.44 12.46 -0.11
N ASP A 120 -26.90 12.17 1.07
CA ASP A 120 -27.56 12.51 2.34
C ASP A 120 -27.58 14.02 2.61
N SER A 121 -26.56 14.79 2.19
CA SER A 121 -26.57 16.26 2.33
C SER A 121 -27.67 16.90 1.48
N TRP A 122 -27.90 16.39 0.27
CA TRP A 122 -29.03 16.82 -0.58
C TRP A 122 -30.38 16.53 0.10
N ARG A 123 -30.56 15.34 0.68
CA ARG A 123 -31.79 14.98 1.40
C ARG A 123 -32.06 15.83 2.63
N ARG A 124 -31.01 16.38 3.24
CA ARG A 124 -31.10 17.25 4.43
C ARG A 124 -31.07 18.74 4.12
N HIS A 125 -31.11 19.10 2.84
CA HIS A 125 -31.14 20.50 2.37
C HIS A 125 -29.96 21.34 2.88
N PHE A 126 -28.76 20.76 2.91
CA PHE A 126 -27.54 21.50 3.22
C PHE A 126 -27.37 22.66 2.22
N ASP A 127 -26.99 23.83 2.73
CA ASP A 127 -26.63 24.94 1.88
C ASP A 127 -25.17 24.83 1.39
N TRP A 128 -24.69 25.86 0.68
CA TRP A 128 -23.34 25.88 0.14
C TRP A 128 -22.25 25.92 1.22
N ASP A 129 -22.52 26.55 2.36
CA ASP A 129 -21.58 26.65 3.47
C ASP A 129 -21.52 25.33 4.25
N ASP A 130 -22.68 24.72 4.50
CA ASP A 130 -22.79 23.38 5.09
C ASP A 130 -22.10 22.33 4.22
N TYR A 131 -22.24 22.42 2.90
CA TYR A 131 -21.57 21.55 1.95
C TYR A 131 -20.05 21.77 1.92
N GLY A 132 -19.61 23.03 2.03
CA GLY A 132 -18.19 23.38 2.18
C GLY A 132 -17.58 22.77 3.45
N LEU A 133 -18.30 22.84 4.58
CA LEU A 133 -17.89 22.22 5.83
C LEU A 133 -17.87 20.69 5.74
N LEU A 134 -18.87 20.09 5.10
CA LEU A 134 -18.93 18.64 4.86
C LEU A 134 -17.74 18.16 4.02
N LYS A 135 -17.40 18.85 2.93
CA LYS A 135 -16.20 18.55 2.12
C LYS A 135 -14.91 18.66 2.92
N SER A 136 -14.79 19.68 3.77
CA SER A 136 -13.62 19.85 4.64
C SER A 136 -13.47 18.72 5.66
N VAL A 137 -14.57 18.07 6.04
CA VAL A 137 -14.62 16.95 6.99
C VAL A 137 -14.36 15.60 6.30
N LEU A 138 -14.88 15.40 5.09
CA LEU A 138 -14.76 14.15 4.34
C LEU A 138 -13.47 14.04 3.52
N ASP A 139 -12.70 15.13 3.43
CA ASP A 139 -11.47 15.23 2.65
C ASP A 139 -11.63 14.93 1.15
N ILE A 140 -12.53 15.69 0.52
CA ILE A 140 -12.74 15.70 -0.92
C ILE A 140 -12.16 17.04 -1.42
N PRO A 141 -10.88 17.21 -1.85
CA PRO A 141 -9.87 16.23 -2.26
C PRO A 141 -8.39 16.68 -2.00
N GLN A 142 -7.96 17.10 -0.79
CA GLN A 142 -6.59 17.68 -0.64
C GLN A 142 -5.78 17.45 0.65
N LYS A 143 -6.23 16.71 1.67
CA LYS A 143 -5.39 16.13 2.74
C LYS A 143 -6.24 15.38 3.77
N PRO A 144 -6.02 14.08 4.01
CA PRO A 144 -6.94 13.25 4.78
C PRO A 144 -7.17 13.77 6.21
N VAL A 145 -8.45 13.99 6.55
CA VAL A 145 -8.96 14.21 7.92
C VAL A 145 -8.93 12.92 8.74
N VAL A 146 -8.86 11.77 8.07
CA VAL A 146 -8.04 10.70 8.61
C VAL A 146 -6.64 11.29 8.64
N GLN A 147 -6.29 11.96 9.74
CA GLN A 147 -4.98 11.69 10.30
C GLN A 147 -4.94 10.15 10.29
N GLU A 148 -4.34 9.59 9.24
CA GLU A 148 -3.51 8.41 9.32
C GLU A 148 -2.95 8.52 10.72
N VAL A 149 -3.09 7.47 11.52
CA VAL A 149 -2.32 7.42 12.75
C VAL A 149 -0.91 7.72 12.27
N LYS A 150 -0.48 8.99 12.38
CA LYS A 150 0.75 9.47 11.77
C LYS A 150 1.70 8.82 12.71
N LEU A 151 2.11 7.61 12.32
CA LEU A 151 3.08 6.84 13.06
C LEU A 151 4.19 7.84 13.31
N ALA A 152 4.49 8.05 14.59
CA ALA A 152 5.43 9.08 14.97
C ALA A 152 6.71 8.85 14.16
N ARG A 153 7.05 9.83 13.32
CA ARG A 153 8.26 9.74 12.49
C ARG A 153 9.50 9.88 13.39
N PRO A 154 10.64 9.29 12.99
CA PRO A 154 10.81 8.49 11.79
C PRO A 154 10.25 7.07 11.91
N LEU A 155 9.93 6.47 10.77
CA LEU A 155 9.47 5.10 10.63
C LEU A 155 10.62 4.13 10.38
N VAL A 156 10.32 2.86 10.60
CA VAL A 156 11.15 1.73 10.22
C VAL A 156 10.29 0.79 9.38
N LEU A 157 10.71 0.57 8.13
CA LEU A 157 10.19 -0.52 7.29
C LEU A 157 10.80 -1.82 7.77
N ARG A 158 9.96 -2.81 8.11
CA ARG A 158 10.42 -4.14 8.50
C ARG A 158 10.04 -5.16 7.44
N ASN A 159 11.02 -5.91 6.96
CA ASN A 159 10.81 -7.16 6.24
C ASN A 159 10.69 -8.29 7.28
N LEU A 160 9.45 -8.73 7.52
CA LEU A 160 9.12 -9.73 8.53
C LEU A 160 9.64 -11.13 8.15
N SER A 161 9.64 -11.44 6.84
CA SER A 161 10.11 -12.74 6.31
C SER A 161 11.59 -12.96 6.56
N ARG A 162 12.39 -11.91 6.36
CA ARG A 162 13.86 -11.99 6.39
C ARG A 162 14.52 -11.35 7.61
N LYS A 163 13.74 -10.69 8.47
CA LYS A 163 14.22 -9.94 9.64
C LYS A 163 15.22 -8.85 9.26
N LEU A 164 14.90 -8.12 8.20
CA LEU A 164 15.64 -6.95 7.72
C LEU A 164 14.85 -5.68 8.01
N TYR A 165 15.53 -4.54 8.14
CA TYR A 165 14.85 -3.26 8.30
C TYR A 165 15.55 -2.11 7.57
N VAL A 166 14.75 -1.10 7.21
CA VAL A 166 15.20 0.15 6.58
C VAL A 166 14.67 1.33 7.39
N ARG A 167 15.54 2.28 7.70
CA ARG A 167 15.22 3.47 8.50
C ARG A 167 14.83 4.65 7.62
N GLU A 168 13.71 5.27 7.96
CA GLU A 168 13.16 6.41 7.20
C GLU A 168 14.02 7.66 7.30
N ASP A 169 14.55 7.97 8.47
CA ASP A 169 15.38 9.16 8.73
C ASP A 169 16.62 9.22 7.83
N VAL A 170 17.27 8.08 7.59
CA VAL A 170 18.44 8.00 6.72
C VAL A 170 18.04 8.14 5.25
N VAL A 171 16.90 7.59 4.85
CA VAL A 171 16.39 7.78 3.49
C VAL A 171 16.06 9.26 3.29
N ASP A 172 15.30 9.87 4.18
CA ASP A 172 14.99 11.30 4.15
C ASP A 172 16.26 12.17 4.11
N GLN A 173 17.28 11.86 4.92
CA GLN A 173 18.56 12.57 4.90
C GLN A 173 19.25 12.46 3.53
N PHE A 174 19.31 11.25 2.96
CA PHE A 174 19.89 11.05 1.63
C PHE A 174 19.15 11.88 0.58
N MET A 175 17.82 11.97 0.68
CA MET A 175 16.98 12.74 -0.22
C MET A 175 17.26 14.24 -0.13
N ASP A 176 17.42 14.77 1.08
CA ASP A 176 17.79 16.17 1.32
C ASP A 176 19.18 16.50 0.75
N GLU A 177 20.16 15.60 0.92
CA GLU A 177 21.52 15.77 0.40
C GLU A 177 21.59 15.65 -1.13
N ASN A 178 20.63 14.94 -1.75
CA ASN A 178 20.64 14.60 -3.17
C ASN A 178 19.46 15.19 -3.95
N GLN A 179 18.88 16.32 -3.49
CA GLN A 179 17.76 17.00 -4.15
C GLN A 179 17.98 17.23 -5.66
N HIS A 180 19.23 17.44 -6.08
CA HIS A 180 19.61 17.63 -7.48
C HIS A 180 19.39 16.38 -8.38
N LEU A 181 19.37 15.17 -7.82
CA LEU A 181 19.02 13.93 -8.53
C LEU A 181 17.50 13.82 -8.75
N LEU A 182 16.71 14.59 -7.99
CA LEU A 182 15.29 14.33 -7.76
C LEU A 182 14.38 15.53 -8.06
N SER A 183 14.98 16.63 -8.54
CA SER A 183 14.32 17.92 -8.83
C SER A 183 13.05 17.86 -9.71
N ARG A 184 12.75 16.73 -10.35
CA ARG A 184 11.52 16.51 -11.14
C ARG A 184 10.40 15.75 -10.40
N TYR A 185 10.65 15.20 -9.22
CA TYR A 185 9.65 14.50 -8.39
C TYR A 185 9.26 15.39 -7.21
N GLU A 186 8.09 16.02 -7.29
CA GLU A 186 7.57 16.92 -6.25
C GLU A 186 7.32 16.20 -4.90
N ASP A 187 7.01 14.89 -4.96
CA ASP A 187 6.63 14.09 -3.78
C ASP A 187 7.80 13.34 -3.10
N GLY A 188 9.00 13.35 -3.70
CA GLY A 188 10.17 12.65 -3.17
C GLY A 188 10.10 11.11 -3.23
N ILE A 189 11.14 10.46 -2.70
CA ILE A 189 11.29 9.01 -2.55
C ILE A 189 11.21 8.70 -1.06
N GLY A 190 10.54 7.59 -0.74
CA GLY A 190 10.38 7.12 0.64
C GLY A 190 10.34 5.61 0.71
N LEU A 191 9.98 5.08 1.87
CA LEU A 191 9.99 3.63 2.13
C LEU A 191 9.06 2.82 1.20
N GLY A 192 8.00 3.42 0.67
CA GLY A 192 7.15 2.77 -0.33
C GLY A 192 7.89 2.45 -1.65
N HIS A 193 8.77 3.35 -2.08
CA HIS A 193 9.62 3.11 -3.26
C HIS A 193 10.67 2.03 -3.00
N VAL A 194 11.20 1.97 -1.76
CA VAL A 194 12.10 0.90 -1.32
C VAL A 194 11.42 -0.47 -1.39
N ILE A 195 10.14 -0.56 -1.01
CA ILE A 195 9.36 -1.79 -1.19
C ILE A 195 9.23 -2.08 -2.69
N LEU A 196 8.69 -1.13 -3.46
CA LEU A 196 8.38 -1.33 -4.88
C LEU A 196 9.57 -1.90 -5.67
N MET A 197 10.73 -1.25 -5.57
CA MET A 197 11.93 -1.65 -6.32
C MET A 197 12.47 -3.03 -5.93
N ARG A 198 12.08 -3.57 -4.76
CA ARG A 198 12.57 -4.84 -4.22
C ARG A 198 11.55 -5.97 -4.28
N VAL A 199 10.26 -5.67 -4.46
CA VAL A 199 9.20 -6.68 -4.61
C VAL A 199 8.84 -6.97 -6.06
N CYS A 200 9.37 -6.20 -7.01
CA CYS A 200 9.25 -6.46 -8.44
C CYS A 200 9.76 -7.85 -8.81
N TRP A 201 9.03 -8.53 -9.70
CA TRP A 201 9.34 -9.87 -10.14
C TRP A 201 8.87 -10.12 -11.58
N SER A 202 9.79 -10.61 -12.42
CA SER A 202 9.60 -11.00 -13.81
C SER A 202 10.72 -11.96 -14.20
N SER A 203 10.42 -12.95 -15.06
CA SER A 203 11.47 -13.75 -15.71
C SER A 203 12.11 -13.07 -16.90
N ASP A 204 11.40 -12.09 -17.48
CA ASP A 204 11.96 -11.21 -18.48
C ASP A 204 12.77 -10.10 -17.78
N GLU A 205 14.00 -9.88 -18.26
CA GLU A 205 14.89 -8.82 -17.79
C GLU A 205 14.54 -7.45 -18.39
N ASP A 206 13.72 -7.40 -19.44
CA ASP A 206 13.26 -6.16 -20.03
C ASP A 206 12.21 -5.48 -19.13
N VAL A 207 12.63 -4.38 -18.51
CA VAL A 207 11.79 -3.52 -17.67
C VAL A 207 11.51 -2.16 -18.31
N ALA A 208 11.73 -2.04 -19.63
CA ALA A 208 11.60 -0.79 -20.41
C ALA A 208 12.41 0.40 -19.85
N MET A 209 13.40 0.13 -19.00
CA MET A 209 14.32 1.10 -18.42
C MET A 209 15.68 0.43 -18.15
N VAL A 210 16.71 1.25 -17.96
CA VAL A 210 18.01 0.74 -17.47
C VAL A 210 17.81 0.21 -16.06
N ASP A 211 18.19 -1.05 -15.84
CA ASP A 211 18.02 -1.76 -14.58
C ASP A 211 19.39 -2.04 -13.91
N PRO A 212 20.01 -1.05 -13.26
CA PRO A 212 21.33 -1.21 -12.65
C PRO A 212 21.32 -2.12 -11.40
N ILE A 213 20.15 -2.48 -10.89
CA ILE A 213 20.01 -3.23 -9.63
C ILE A 213 19.25 -4.56 -9.77
N GLY A 214 18.79 -4.91 -10.97
CA GLY A 214 18.02 -6.12 -11.21
C GLY A 214 16.61 -6.08 -10.59
N ILE A 215 15.88 -4.96 -10.71
CA ILE A 215 14.53 -4.80 -10.17
C ILE A 215 13.58 -5.91 -10.63
N HIS A 216 13.76 -6.46 -11.83
CA HIS A 216 12.95 -7.56 -12.36
C HIS A 216 13.07 -8.84 -11.51
N ARG A 217 14.11 -9.00 -10.69
CA ARG A 217 14.25 -10.10 -9.72
C ARG A 217 14.50 -9.54 -8.32
N GLY A 218 13.60 -8.65 -7.89
CA GLY A 218 13.67 -8.01 -6.59
C GLY A 218 13.82 -9.04 -5.44
N PRO A 219 14.77 -8.81 -4.51
CA PRO A 219 15.12 -9.81 -3.49
C PRO A 219 14.01 -10.04 -2.45
N TRP A 220 12.96 -9.21 -2.47
CA TRP A 220 11.87 -9.18 -1.52
C TRP A 220 10.53 -9.61 -2.14
N ALA A 221 10.53 -10.09 -3.37
CA ALA A 221 9.34 -10.62 -4.02
C ALA A 221 8.71 -11.75 -3.19
N GLY A 222 7.45 -11.56 -2.78
CA GLY A 222 6.69 -12.49 -1.93
C GLY A 222 6.89 -12.32 -0.43
N ASP A 223 7.76 -11.39 0.01
CA ASP A 223 8.00 -11.17 1.44
C ASP A 223 6.86 -10.38 2.12
N ARG A 224 6.86 -10.41 3.45
CA ARG A 224 5.87 -9.76 4.31
C ARG A 224 6.45 -8.52 4.97
N PHE A 225 5.66 -7.44 5.02
CA PHE A 225 6.14 -6.14 5.48
C PHE A 225 5.24 -5.51 6.53
N ASN A 226 5.79 -4.62 7.34
CA ASN A 226 5.00 -3.59 8.03
C ASN A 226 5.84 -2.34 8.33
N PHE A 227 5.16 -1.31 8.81
CA PHE A 227 5.78 -0.11 9.37
C PHE A 227 5.63 -0.08 10.89
N VAL A 228 6.68 0.41 11.57
CA VAL A 228 6.66 0.76 12.99
C VAL A 228 7.37 2.09 13.20
N THR A 229 7.10 2.75 14.33
CA THR A 229 7.89 3.95 14.70
C THR A 229 9.30 3.54 15.11
N ALA A 230 10.29 4.38 14.84
CA ALA A 230 11.66 4.15 15.29
C ALA A 230 11.77 4.07 16.83
N LYS A 231 10.88 4.76 17.55
CA LYS A 231 10.80 4.72 19.01
C LYS A 231 10.40 3.33 19.52
N ASP A 232 9.46 2.70 18.84
CA ASP A 232 8.91 1.40 19.25
C ASP A 232 9.70 0.22 18.67
N PHE A 233 10.51 0.46 17.65
CA PHE A 233 11.34 -0.57 17.03
C PHE A 233 12.46 -1.04 17.95
N ARG A 234 12.64 -2.36 18.00
CA ARG A 234 13.74 -3.03 18.69
C ARG A 234 14.53 -3.86 17.68
N THR A 235 15.85 -3.75 17.72
CA THR A 235 16.76 -4.51 16.85
C THR A 235 16.89 -5.98 17.26
N VAL A 236 16.34 -6.34 18.41
CA VAL A 236 16.25 -7.71 18.92
C VAL A 236 14.82 -7.94 19.40
N GLU A 237 14.17 -8.97 18.86
CA GLU A 237 12.85 -9.44 19.30
C GLU A 237 13.03 -10.71 20.14
N SER A 238 12.48 -10.74 21.35
CA SER A 238 12.36 -11.96 22.15
C SER A 238 11.16 -12.76 21.65
N ARG A 239 11.35 -14.07 21.43
CA ARG A 239 10.26 -15.02 21.15
C ARG A 239 9.85 -15.77 22.41
N ASP A 240 8.67 -16.37 22.36
CA ASP A 240 8.08 -17.19 23.44
C ASP A 240 8.92 -18.44 23.79
N ASP A 241 9.91 -18.80 22.95
CA ASP A 241 10.83 -19.92 23.11
C ASP A 241 12.21 -19.53 23.67
N ASP A 242 12.32 -18.34 24.29
CA ASP A 242 13.57 -17.73 24.79
C ASP A 242 14.65 -17.48 23.70
N GLN A 243 14.31 -17.61 22.41
CA GLN A 243 15.24 -17.27 21.33
C GLN A 243 15.11 -15.80 20.93
N ALA A 244 16.24 -15.09 20.97
CA ALA A 244 16.34 -13.72 20.51
C ALA A 244 16.57 -13.69 18.99
N VAL A 245 15.66 -13.07 18.24
CA VAL A 245 15.81 -12.83 16.81
C VAL A 245 16.38 -11.44 16.58
N LYS A 246 17.59 -11.38 16.01
CA LYS A 246 18.26 -10.12 15.67
C LYS A 246 17.85 -9.64 14.28
N TRP A 247 17.50 -8.37 14.18
CA TRP A 247 17.20 -7.68 12.93
C TRP A 247 18.47 -7.10 12.31
N THR A 248 18.56 -7.17 10.98
CA THR A 248 19.69 -6.63 10.21
C THR A 248 19.31 -5.31 9.53
N ASP A 249 20.11 -4.27 9.74
CA ASP A 249 19.95 -2.97 9.08
C ASP A 249 20.43 -3.09 7.62
N VAL A 250 19.54 -2.88 6.66
CA VAL A 250 19.85 -2.86 5.23
C VAL A 250 19.62 -1.47 4.61
N THR A 251 19.51 -0.44 5.44
CA THR A 251 19.28 0.95 5.00
C THR A 251 20.35 1.45 4.04
N ALA A 252 21.62 1.13 4.30
CA ALA A 252 22.72 1.52 3.43
C ALA A 252 22.64 0.85 2.05
N GLU A 253 22.10 -0.37 1.96
CA GLU A 253 21.84 -1.05 0.69
C GLU A 253 20.70 -0.38 -0.07
N ALA A 254 19.58 -0.14 0.61
CA ALA A 254 18.43 0.55 0.00
C ALA A 254 18.81 1.93 -0.56
N VAL A 255 19.60 2.71 0.18
CA VAL A 255 20.08 4.04 -0.28
C VAL A 255 21.00 3.92 -1.49
N ARG A 256 21.90 2.92 -1.54
CA ARG A 256 22.75 2.70 -2.72
C ARG A 256 21.91 2.38 -3.96
N ASP A 257 20.90 1.52 -3.80
CA ASP A 257 20.04 1.11 -4.92
C ASP A 257 19.19 2.28 -5.45
N ILE A 258 18.65 3.11 -4.54
CA ILE A 258 17.98 4.36 -4.90
C ILE A 258 18.94 5.25 -5.71
N LYS A 259 20.17 5.43 -5.23
CA LYS A 259 21.15 6.26 -5.92
C LYS A 259 21.43 5.76 -7.34
N LEU A 260 21.69 4.46 -7.51
CA LEU A 260 22.03 3.87 -8.81
C LEU A 260 20.90 4.04 -9.83
N LEU A 261 19.66 3.71 -9.46
CA LEU A 261 18.51 3.87 -10.36
C LEU A 261 18.30 5.32 -10.79
N TRP A 262 18.46 6.28 -9.88
CA TRP A 262 18.22 7.69 -10.19
C TRP A 262 19.36 8.35 -10.93
N GLU A 263 20.60 7.91 -10.74
CA GLU A 263 21.73 8.34 -11.59
C GLU A 263 21.51 7.90 -13.04
N GLU A 264 21.06 6.67 -13.30
CA GLU A 264 20.73 6.21 -14.65
C GLU A 264 19.50 6.92 -15.22
N ALA A 265 18.43 7.05 -14.44
CA ALA A 265 17.24 7.80 -14.82
C ALA A 265 17.52 9.31 -15.02
N ARG A 266 18.68 9.84 -14.63
CA ARG A 266 19.07 11.20 -15.00
C ARG A 266 19.83 11.23 -16.32
N ARG A 267 20.70 10.25 -16.58
CA ARG A 267 21.50 10.16 -17.81
C ARG A 267 20.66 9.96 -19.07
N VAL A 268 19.60 9.16 -18.98
CA VAL A 268 18.71 8.89 -20.13
C VAL A 268 17.94 10.14 -20.58
N TRP A 269 17.73 11.10 -19.67
CA TRP A 269 16.86 12.26 -19.88
C TRP A 269 17.62 13.60 -19.99
N SER A 270 18.95 13.55 -19.98
CA SER A 270 19.87 14.67 -20.22
C SER A 270 20.37 14.65 -21.65
#